data_AF-A0A1N6MR23-F1
#
_entry.id   AF-A0A1N6MR23-F1
#
_cell.length_a   1.000
_cell.length_b   1.000
_cell.length_c   1.000
_cell.angle_alpha   90.00
_cell.angle_beta   90.00
_cell.angle_gamma   90.00
#
_symmetry.space_group_name_H-M   'P 1'
#
loop_
_entity.id
_entity.type
_entity.pdbx_description
1 polymer ?
#
loop_
_entity_poly.entity_id
_entity_poly.type
_entity_poly.pdbx_seq_one_letter_code
_entity_poly.pdbx_strand_id
1 'polypeptide(L)'
;MGGYTGLAVSGGVPVATPDQAHNQSVEKISVTYDSRICSLILMAPACGWFNGEDSLNSFSIPILLLTAEKDHLSDILCTSILENLSNVQHKMVENAGHHSFQSPFPPYMSHIDFTPSQDPIGFDRLQYQSVLCTEIKEFISRIYN
;
A
#
# COMPACT_ATOMS: atom_id res chain seq x y z
N MET A 1 -1.35 6.45 5.77
CA MET A 1 -1.51 5.52 6.91
C MET A 1 -2.87 4.84 6.76
N GLY A 2 -2.92 3.57 6.36
CA GLY A 2 -4.19 2.86 6.12
C GLY A 2 -4.08 1.58 5.26
N GLY A 3 -3.02 1.42 4.47
CA GLY A 3 -2.82 0.24 3.62
C GLY A 3 -2.80 -1.08 4.40
N TYR A 4 -2.06 -1.14 5.52
CA TYR A 4 -2.03 -2.32 6.40
C TYR A 4 -3.38 -2.63 7.04
N THR A 5 -4.18 -1.60 7.38
CA THR A 5 -5.53 -1.82 7.91
C THR A 5 -6.41 -2.46 6.85
N GLY A 6 -6.40 -1.94 5.62
CA GLY A 6 -7.15 -2.50 4.49
C GLY A 6 -6.80 -3.97 4.23
N LEU A 7 -5.51 -4.30 4.25
CA LEU A 7 -5.03 -5.69 4.14
C LEU A 7 -5.59 -6.57 5.27
N ALA A 8 -5.49 -6.11 6.52
CA ALA A 8 -5.92 -6.88 7.68
C ALA A 8 -7.42 -7.18 7.68
N VAL A 9 -8.26 -6.16 7.47
CA VAL A 9 -9.73 -6.34 7.46
C VAL A 9 -10.22 -7.14 6.26
N SER A 10 -9.40 -7.28 5.22
CA SER A 10 -9.73 -8.03 4.00
C SER A 10 -9.18 -9.47 3.99
N GLY A 11 -8.68 -9.94 5.13
CA GLY A 11 -8.27 -11.34 5.32
C GLY A 11 -6.76 -11.56 5.42
N GLY A 12 -5.96 -10.49 5.39
CA GLY A 12 -4.56 -10.56 5.78
C GLY A 12 -4.41 -10.76 7.29
N VAL A 13 -3.40 -11.50 7.71
CA VAL A 13 -3.09 -11.77 9.12
C VAL A 13 -1.81 -11.01 9.49
N PRO A 14 -1.92 -9.82 10.11
CA PRO A 14 -0.74 -9.10 10.55
C PRO A 14 -0.09 -9.80 11.75
N VAL A 15 1.22 -9.59 11.92
CA VAL A 15 2.01 -10.10 13.03
C VAL A 15 2.69 -8.97 13.79
N ALA A 16 2.77 -9.10 15.11
CA ALA A 16 3.65 -8.31 15.96
C ALA A 16 5.04 -8.97 16.01
N THR A 17 6.10 -8.18 15.87
CA THR A 17 7.48 -8.65 15.99
C THR A 17 7.85 -8.93 17.45
N PRO A 18 8.91 -9.71 17.74
CA PRO A 18 9.27 -10.07 19.13
C PRO A 18 9.48 -8.90 20.09
N ASP A 19 9.95 -7.76 19.60
CA ASP A 19 10.10 -6.50 20.35
C ASP A 19 8.76 -5.80 20.66
N GLN A 20 7.71 -6.14 19.92
CA GLN A 20 6.35 -5.60 20.02
C GLN A 20 5.37 -6.58 20.68
N ALA A 21 5.72 -7.87 20.74
CA ALA A 21 4.87 -8.94 21.22
C ALA A 21 4.97 -9.17 22.73
N HIS A 22 3.92 -9.73 23.32
CA HIS A 22 3.87 -9.97 24.77
C HIS A 22 4.85 -11.04 25.26
N ASN A 23 5.19 -12.00 24.39
CA ASN A 23 5.97 -13.20 24.76
C ASN A 23 7.33 -13.30 24.04
N GLN A 24 7.88 -12.19 23.53
CA GLN A 24 9.16 -12.18 22.80
C GLN A 24 9.22 -13.16 21.61
N SER A 25 8.07 -13.42 21.00
CA SER A 25 7.90 -14.26 19.81
C SER A 25 7.01 -13.54 18.80
N VAL A 26 7.03 -13.99 17.53
CA VAL A 26 6.10 -13.46 16.53
C VAL A 26 4.66 -13.83 16.93
N GLU A 27 3.80 -12.83 17.09
CA GLU A 27 2.41 -13.00 17.53
C GLU A 27 1.44 -12.60 16.41
N LYS A 28 0.50 -13.49 16.03
CA LYS A 28 -0.56 -13.17 15.07
C LYS A 28 -1.59 -12.25 15.71
N ILE A 29 -1.92 -11.16 15.04
CA ILE A 29 -2.93 -10.20 15.49
C ILE A 29 -4.27 -10.60 14.88
N SER A 30 -5.27 -10.85 15.74
CA SER A 30 -6.62 -11.18 15.30
C SER A 30 -7.35 -9.93 14.81
N VAL A 31 -7.82 -9.96 13.57
CA VAL A 31 -8.61 -8.89 12.96
C VAL A 31 -9.89 -9.48 12.39
N THR A 32 -11.03 -8.86 12.68
CA THR A 32 -12.32 -9.29 12.13
C THR A 32 -12.35 -9.02 10.63
N TYR A 33 -12.50 -10.09 9.85
CA TYR A 33 -12.71 -10.01 8.40
C TYR A 33 -14.03 -9.28 8.07
N ASP A 34 -13.97 -8.31 7.17
CA ASP A 34 -15.13 -7.59 6.65
C ASP A 34 -15.42 -8.01 5.21
N SER A 35 -16.41 -8.89 5.06
CA SER A 35 -16.82 -9.44 3.76
C SER A 35 -17.45 -8.42 2.82
N ARG A 36 -17.71 -7.19 3.27
CA ARG A 36 -18.20 -6.10 2.41
C ARG A 36 -17.09 -5.48 1.58
N ILE A 37 -15.83 -5.76 1.91
CA ILE A 37 -14.67 -5.27 1.16
C ILE A 37 -14.39 -6.25 0.01
N CYS A 38 -14.66 -5.80 -1.21
CA CYS A 38 -14.59 -6.64 -2.40
C CYS A 38 -13.32 -6.43 -3.24
N SER A 39 -12.52 -5.40 -2.96
CA SER A 39 -11.26 -5.10 -3.67
C SER A 39 -10.41 -4.10 -2.90
N LEU A 40 -9.08 -4.11 -3.10
CA LEU A 40 -8.16 -3.11 -2.55
C LEU A 40 -7.43 -2.32 -3.63
N ILE A 41 -7.12 -1.06 -3.33
CA ILE A 41 -6.18 -0.23 -4.08
C ILE A 41 -5.12 0.24 -3.09
N LEU A 42 -3.89 -0.23 -3.27
CA LEU A 42 -2.78 -0.02 -2.38
C LEU A 42 -1.73 0.85 -3.07
N MET A 43 -1.41 2.00 -2.47
CA MET A 43 -0.48 2.98 -3.02
C MET A 43 0.70 3.15 -2.07
N ALA A 44 1.87 2.66 -2.47
CA ALA A 44 3.05 2.52 -1.63
C ALA A 44 2.71 2.00 -0.22
N PRO A 45 2.03 0.84 -0.09
CA PRO A 45 1.54 0.39 1.21
C PRO A 45 2.70 -0.04 2.12
N ALA A 46 2.53 0.23 3.41
CA ALA A 46 3.35 -0.36 4.45
C ALA A 46 2.85 -1.77 4.77
N CYS A 47 3.66 -2.78 4.42
CA CYS A 47 3.29 -4.20 4.45
C CYS A 47 4.16 -5.06 5.39
N GLY A 48 5.13 -4.46 6.10
CA GLY A 48 6.10 -5.22 6.92
C GLY A 48 5.48 -6.13 7.99
N TRP A 49 4.28 -5.80 8.49
CA TRP A 49 3.55 -6.64 9.44
C TRP A 49 2.93 -7.91 8.84
N PHE A 50 3.02 -8.15 7.54
CA PHE A 50 2.47 -9.35 6.88
C PHE A 50 3.57 -10.30 6.39
N ASN A 51 4.80 -10.16 6.91
CA ASN A 51 5.94 -11.02 6.58
C ASN A 51 5.92 -12.39 7.29
N GLY A 52 4.89 -12.69 8.09
CA GLY A 52 4.74 -13.99 8.73
C GLY A 52 4.31 -15.08 7.73
N GLU A 53 4.62 -16.33 8.02
CA GLU A 53 4.14 -17.48 7.23
C GLU A 53 2.60 -17.47 7.14
N ASP A 54 2.08 -17.71 5.94
CA ASP A 54 0.66 -17.74 5.61
C ASP A 54 -0.12 -16.44 5.84
N SER A 55 0.54 -15.30 6.08
CA SER A 55 -0.11 -14.02 6.42
C SER A 55 -1.10 -13.53 5.36
N LEU A 56 -0.97 -14.00 4.12
CA LEU A 56 -1.80 -13.59 2.99
C LEU A 56 -2.52 -14.78 2.31
N ASN A 57 -2.46 -16.00 2.88
CA ASN A 57 -3.05 -17.19 2.25
C ASN A 57 -4.56 -17.12 2.10
N SER A 58 -5.24 -16.41 2.99
CA SER A 58 -6.69 -16.22 2.95
C SER A 58 -7.12 -15.07 2.05
N PHE A 59 -6.16 -14.37 1.41
CA PHE A 59 -6.41 -13.15 0.67
C PHE A 59 -6.80 -13.46 -0.78
N SER A 60 -8.09 -13.34 -1.10
CA SER A 60 -8.64 -13.74 -2.40
C SER A 60 -9.28 -12.60 -3.22
N ILE A 61 -9.40 -11.40 -2.64
CA ILE A 61 -10.03 -10.27 -3.34
C ILE A 61 -9.04 -9.60 -4.32
N PRO A 62 -9.50 -8.99 -5.43
CA PRO A 62 -8.61 -8.28 -6.34
C PRO A 62 -7.88 -7.11 -5.68
N ILE A 63 -6.61 -6.91 -6.04
CA ILE A 63 -5.79 -5.79 -5.57
C ILE A 63 -5.18 -5.05 -6.76
N LEU A 64 -5.27 -3.72 -6.77
CA LEU A 64 -4.36 -2.86 -7.51
C LEU A 64 -3.21 -2.44 -6.57
N LEU A 65 -2.00 -2.90 -6.86
CA LEU A 65 -0.80 -2.53 -6.11
C LEU A 65 0.01 -1.53 -6.93
N LEU A 66 0.13 -0.30 -6.44
CA LEU A 66 0.99 0.73 -7.00
C LEU A 66 2.22 0.91 -6.11
N THR A 67 3.40 0.54 -6.61
CA THR A 67 4.68 0.77 -5.92
C THR A 67 5.38 1.99 -6.51
N ALA A 68 6.22 2.66 -5.72
CA ALA A 68 7.00 3.81 -6.14
C ALA A 68 8.46 3.38 -6.39
N GLU A 69 9.04 3.73 -7.54
CA GLU A 69 10.41 3.34 -7.90
C GLU A 69 11.47 3.92 -6.94
N LYS A 70 11.25 5.14 -6.44
CA LYS A 70 12.15 5.84 -5.50
C LYS A 70 11.67 5.73 -4.06
N ASP A 71 10.86 4.71 -3.76
CA ASP A 71 10.48 4.44 -2.38
C ASP A 71 11.62 3.73 -1.63
N HIS A 72 12.19 4.40 -0.65
CA HIS A 72 13.37 3.95 0.09
C HIS A 72 13.06 3.61 1.55
N LEU A 73 11.79 3.50 1.96
CA LEU A 73 11.43 3.10 3.32
C LEU A 73 11.47 1.56 3.44
N SER A 74 12.67 1.02 3.61
CA SER A 74 13.00 -0.38 3.34
C SER A 74 12.26 -1.43 4.18
N ASP A 75 12.10 -1.25 5.49
CA ASP A 75 11.62 -2.33 6.37
C ASP A 75 10.09 -2.36 6.54
N ILE A 76 9.45 -1.19 6.47
CA ILE A 76 8.01 -1.04 6.70
C ILE A 76 7.21 -1.30 5.42
N LEU A 77 7.83 -1.15 4.25
CA LEU A 77 7.16 -1.21 2.94
C LEU A 77 7.38 -2.51 2.16
N CYS A 78 7.78 -3.63 2.77
CA CYS A 78 7.98 -4.88 2.02
C CYS A 78 6.72 -5.30 1.21
N THR A 79 6.58 -4.80 -0.02
CA THR A 79 5.45 -5.04 -0.94
C THR A 79 5.61 -6.32 -1.71
N SER A 80 6.84 -6.86 -1.75
CA SER A 80 7.19 -8.11 -2.43
C SER A 80 6.31 -9.30 -2.02
N ILE A 81 5.77 -9.28 -0.80
CA ILE A 81 4.82 -10.28 -0.31
C ILE A 81 3.47 -10.26 -1.06
N LEU A 82 3.10 -9.11 -1.64
CA LEU A 82 1.88 -8.93 -2.43
C LEU A 82 2.14 -9.15 -3.93
N GLU A 83 3.31 -8.76 -4.43
CA GLU A 83 3.62 -8.72 -5.87
C GLU A 83 3.42 -10.07 -6.60
N ASN A 84 3.59 -11.18 -5.88
CA ASN A 84 3.48 -12.53 -6.44
C ASN A 84 2.09 -13.17 -6.26
N LEU A 85 1.13 -12.49 -5.64
CA LEU A 85 -0.21 -13.04 -5.46
C LEU A 85 -0.98 -13.01 -6.79
N SER A 86 -1.72 -14.07 -7.09
CA SER A 86 -2.43 -14.24 -8.36
C SER A 86 -3.57 -13.24 -8.59
N ASN A 87 -4.08 -12.64 -7.52
CA ASN A 87 -5.14 -11.63 -7.50
C ASN A 87 -4.61 -10.19 -7.45
N VAL A 88 -3.29 -9.99 -7.64
CA VAL A 88 -2.65 -8.67 -7.62
C VAL A 88 -2.35 -8.19 -9.04
N GLN A 89 -2.87 -7.02 -9.40
CA GLN A 89 -2.39 -6.21 -10.52
C GLN A 89 -1.32 -5.25 -9.99
N HIS A 90 -0.05 -5.58 -10.19
CA HIS A 90 1.07 -4.74 -9.77
C HIS A 90 1.49 -3.76 -10.87
N LYS A 91 1.71 -2.50 -10.50
CA LYS A 91 2.35 -1.48 -11.33
C LYS A 91 3.37 -0.71 -10.50
N MET A 92 4.60 -0.64 -10.99
CA MET A 92 5.61 0.27 -10.46
C MET A 92 5.50 1.61 -11.19
N VAL A 93 5.46 2.70 -10.43
CA VAL A 93 5.39 4.07 -10.94
C VAL A 93 6.80 4.64 -10.99
N GLU A 94 7.28 4.88 -12.21
CA GLU A 94 8.60 5.45 -12.47
C GLU A 94 8.76 6.80 -11.79
N ASN A 95 9.94 7.01 -11.20
CA ASN A 95 10.35 8.22 -10.48
C ASN A 95 9.41 8.69 -9.34
N ALA A 96 8.38 7.91 -8.97
CA ALA A 96 7.54 8.24 -7.82
C ALA A 96 8.27 7.94 -6.51
N GLY A 97 8.02 8.76 -5.50
CA GLY A 97 8.38 8.48 -4.10
C GLY A 97 7.18 8.00 -3.30
N HIS A 98 7.41 7.63 -2.04
CA HIS A 98 6.37 7.12 -1.13
C HIS A 98 5.10 7.99 -1.08
N HIS A 99 5.29 9.31 -1.02
CA HIS A 99 4.19 10.27 -0.84
C HIS A 99 3.60 10.77 -2.16
N SER A 100 4.15 10.39 -3.32
CA SER A 100 3.77 10.91 -4.63
C SER A 100 2.33 10.60 -5.06
N PHE A 101 1.70 9.62 -4.42
CA PHE A 101 0.30 9.26 -4.64
C PHE A 101 -0.70 10.18 -3.94
N GLN A 102 -0.26 10.97 -2.96
CA GLN A 102 -1.14 11.89 -2.24
C GLN A 102 -1.49 13.08 -3.14
N SER A 103 -2.69 13.63 -2.94
CA SER A 103 -3.13 14.85 -3.62
C SER A 103 -2.09 15.98 -3.47
N PRO A 104 -1.96 16.88 -4.47
CA PRO A 104 -1.09 18.03 -4.36
C PRO A 104 -1.34 18.83 -3.08
N PHE A 105 -0.25 19.21 -2.41
CA PHE A 105 -0.33 20.03 -1.22
C PHE A 105 -0.53 21.50 -1.59
N PRO A 106 -1.30 22.27 -0.81
CA PRO A 106 -1.41 23.70 -1.04
C PRO A 106 -0.05 24.39 -0.82
N PRO A 107 0.21 25.55 -1.45
CA PRO A 107 1.51 26.20 -1.42
C PRO A 107 2.09 26.41 -0.01
N TYR A 108 1.25 26.76 0.97
CA TYR A 108 1.68 27.00 2.35
C TYR A 108 2.14 25.72 3.10
N MET A 109 1.83 24.54 2.57
CA MET A 109 2.31 23.25 3.09
C MET A 109 3.50 22.71 2.31
N SER A 110 3.85 23.28 1.14
CA SER A 110 4.97 22.79 0.33
C SER A 110 6.28 23.42 0.80
N HIS A 111 7.01 22.68 1.63
CA HIS A 111 8.30 23.12 2.17
C HIS A 111 9.19 21.91 2.50
N ILE A 112 10.51 22.15 2.49
CA ILE A 112 11.52 21.09 2.57
C ILE A 112 11.44 20.27 3.86
N ASP A 113 11.02 20.88 4.97
CA ASP A 113 10.88 20.20 6.27
C ASP A 113 9.60 19.36 6.37
N PHE A 114 8.75 19.40 5.34
CA PHE A 114 7.54 18.59 5.25
C PHE A 114 7.66 17.57 4.11
N THR A 115 8.37 16.48 4.41
CA THR A 115 8.68 15.38 3.48
C THR A 115 7.51 14.91 2.62
N PRO A 116 6.25 14.79 3.13
CA PRO A 116 5.14 14.39 2.27
C PRO A 116 4.86 15.31 1.08
N SER A 117 5.18 16.60 1.21
CA SER A 117 5.04 17.59 0.12
C SER A 117 6.18 17.58 -0.89
N GLN A 118 7.20 16.76 -0.68
CA GLN A 118 8.34 16.64 -1.56
C GLN A 118 8.16 15.43 -2.47
N ASP A 119 8.54 15.59 -3.72
CA ASP A 119 8.61 14.52 -4.71
C ASP A 119 10.05 14.36 -5.20
N PRO A 120 10.42 13.18 -5.73
CA PRO A 120 11.69 13.04 -6.43
C PRO A 120 11.83 14.07 -7.56
N ILE A 121 13.07 14.49 -7.81
CA ILE A 121 13.37 15.48 -8.86
C ILE A 121 12.79 14.98 -10.21
N GLY A 122 11.99 15.84 -10.85
CA GLY A 122 11.37 15.56 -12.14
C GLY A 122 10.03 14.81 -12.09
N PHE A 123 9.53 14.44 -10.90
CA PHE A 123 8.20 13.88 -10.76
C PHE A 123 7.14 14.99 -10.66
N ASP A 124 6.21 15.04 -11.61
CA ASP A 124 5.09 16.00 -11.61
C ASP A 124 3.85 15.37 -10.98
N ARG A 125 3.68 15.56 -9.67
CA ARG A 125 2.54 15.06 -8.91
C ARG A 125 1.20 15.57 -9.45
N LEU A 126 1.14 16.82 -9.91
CA LEU A 126 -0.12 17.41 -10.38
C LEU A 126 -0.57 16.72 -11.67
N GLN A 127 0.34 16.51 -12.62
CA GLN A 127 0.04 15.76 -13.84
C GLN A 127 -0.27 14.29 -13.54
N TYR A 128 0.46 13.67 -12.61
CA TYR A 128 0.29 12.27 -12.26
C TYR A 128 -1.11 11.94 -11.71
N GLN A 129 -1.81 12.89 -11.06
CA GLN A 129 -3.17 12.65 -10.56
C GLN A 129 -4.14 12.15 -11.64
N SER A 130 -4.04 12.66 -12.87
CA SER A 130 -4.92 12.20 -13.97
C SER A 130 -4.62 10.75 -14.39
N VAL A 131 -3.34 10.37 -14.36
CA VAL A 131 -2.90 8.99 -14.62
C VAL A 131 -3.43 8.07 -13.52
N LEU A 132 -3.21 8.44 -12.25
CA LEU A 132 -3.70 7.69 -11.10
C LEU A 132 -5.22 7.48 -11.11
N CYS A 133 -6.00 8.52 -11.41
CA CYS A 133 -7.45 8.42 -11.54
C CYS A 133 -7.88 7.46 -12.65
N THR A 134 -7.16 7.46 -13.78
CA THR A 134 -7.44 6.56 -14.91
C THR A 134 -7.17 5.11 -14.52
N GLU A 135 -6.03 4.85 -13.90
CA GLU A 135 -5.64 3.53 -13.39
C GLU A 135 -6.66 2.95 -12.40
N ILE A 136 -7.08 3.78 -11.43
CA ILE A 136 -8.10 3.42 -10.44
C ILE A 136 -9.44 3.11 -11.13
N LYS A 137 -9.86 3.98 -12.05
CA LYS A 137 -11.12 3.81 -12.78
C LYS A 137 -11.13 2.52 -13.60
N GLU A 138 -10.04 2.23 -14.31
CA GLU A 138 -9.91 1.00 -15.09
C GLU A 138 -9.97 -0.24 -14.21
N PHE A 139 -9.26 -0.25 -13.08
CA PHE A 139 -9.29 -1.36 -12.13
C PHE A 139 -10.71 -1.61 -11.59
N ILE A 140 -11.37 -0.57 -11.08
CA ILE A 140 -12.74 -0.67 -10.57
C ILE A 140 -13.69 -1.15 -11.68
N SER A 141 -13.54 -0.62 -12.90
CA SER A 141 -14.39 -1.00 -14.03
C SER A 141 -14.26 -2.46 -14.44
N ARG A 142 -13.12 -3.12 -14.21
CA ARG A 142 -12.95 -4.57 -14.48
C ARG A 142 -13.62 -5.45 -13.44
N ILE A 143 -13.90 -4.92 -12.25
CA ILE A 143 -14.45 -5.68 -11.12
C ILE A 143 -15.97 -5.52 -11.04
N TYR A 144 -16.49 -4.32 -11.34
CA TYR A 144 -17.88 -3.95 -11.04
C TYR A 144 -18.74 -3.60 -12.27
N ASN A 145 -18.22 -3.70 -13.49
CA ASN A 145 -19.01 -3.63 -14.72
C ASN A 145 -19.17 -5.01 -15.35
#